data_AF-B1N3F3-F1
#
_entry.id   AF-B1N3F3-F1
#
_cell.length_a   1.000
_cell.length_b   1.000
_cell.length_c   1.000
_cell.angle_alpha   90.00
_cell.angle_beta   90.00
_cell.angle_gamma   90.00
#
_symmetry.space_group_name_H-M   'P 1'
#
loop_
_entity.id
_entity.type
_entity.pdbx_description
1 polymer ?
#
loop_
_entity_poly.entity_id
_entity_poly.type
_entity_poly.pdbx_seq_one_letter_code
_entity_poly.pdbx_strand_id
1 'polypeptide(L)'
;MSQDRHAKDTLDRIAVINDRCKPGKCRLECKKTCPINRAGGLCIEVLPKDKRAVISETLCIGCALCVKKCPFEAIKIINLPKNLEQCTTHRYGPNSFKLHRLPMPRPGQILGLVGTNGIGKSTALKILAASIKPNLGQYKNPPSWAEIIKYYRGSDLQNYFKKLLDDQFKAEMKIQYVDSVPRTVNSIKSVGEILRALDERNAFDEVVEILDIKRILNKRVQVLSGGELQLFVIATVA
;
A
#
# COMPACT_ATOMS: atom_id res chain seq x y z
N MET A 1 -6.54 -41.82 -24.29
CA MET A 1 -5.40 -41.22 -25.02
C MET A 1 -4.95 -40.00 -24.25
N SER A 2 -3.88 -40.20 -23.50
CA SER A 2 -3.37 -39.34 -22.45
C SER A 2 -2.41 -38.32 -23.03
N GLN A 3 -2.63 -37.02 -22.80
CA GLN A 3 -1.58 -35.99 -22.88
C GLN A 3 -1.83 -34.90 -21.82
N ASP A 4 -1.81 -35.28 -20.54
CA ASP A 4 -1.48 -34.34 -19.48
C ASP A 4 0.03 -34.07 -19.56
N ARG A 5 0.40 -33.03 -20.31
CA ARG A 5 1.77 -32.51 -20.28
C ARG A 5 1.98 -31.84 -18.93
N HIS A 6 2.79 -32.47 -18.09
CA HIS A 6 3.34 -31.87 -16.87
C HIS A 6 3.91 -30.47 -17.16
N ALA A 7 3.14 -29.43 -16.87
CA ALA A 7 3.67 -28.10 -16.65
C ALA A 7 4.50 -28.18 -15.36
N LYS A 8 5.82 -28.16 -15.49
CA LYS A 8 6.75 -28.11 -14.34
C LYS A 8 6.29 -27.03 -13.38
N ASP A 9 6.08 -27.43 -12.15
CA ASP A 9 5.62 -26.63 -11.04
C ASP A 9 6.66 -25.55 -10.65
N THR A 10 6.77 -24.48 -11.45
CA THR A 10 7.61 -23.33 -11.11
C THR A 10 6.82 -22.44 -10.13
N LEU A 11 7.16 -22.52 -8.85
CA LEU A 11 6.79 -21.49 -7.88
C LEU A 11 7.48 -20.19 -8.29
N ASP A 12 6.71 -19.15 -8.60
CA ASP A 12 7.27 -17.85 -8.89
C ASP A 12 7.84 -17.25 -7.60
N ARG A 13 9.14 -16.97 -7.61
CA ARG A 13 9.87 -16.45 -6.45
C ARG A 13 10.21 -15.00 -6.72
N ILE A 14 9.77 -14.11 -5.83
CA ILE A 14 10.07 -12.69 -5.96
C ILE A 14 11.06 -12.27 -4.90
N ALA A 15 12.11 -11.58 -5.35
CA ALA A 15 13.01 -10.86 -4.47
C ALA A 15 12.45 -9.47 -4.20
N VAL A 16 12.20 -9.17 -2.93
CA VAL A 16 11.80 -7.84 -2.44
C VAL A 16 12.97 -7.21 -1.69
N ILE A 17 13.25 -5.95 -1.97
CA ILE A 17 14.36 -5.18 -1.40
C ILE A 17 13.79 -3.99 -0.64
N ASN A 18 14.09 -3.94 0.66
CA ASN A 18 13.63 -2.86 1.53
C ASN A 18 14.62 -1.67 1.54
N ASP A 19 14.20 -0.62 2.25
CA ASP A 19 14.90 0.65 2.38
C ASP A 19 16.22 0.56 3.17
N ARG A 20 16.50 -0.58 3.81
CA ARG A 20 17.77 -0.83 4.53
C ARG A 20 18.92 -1.11 3.58
N CYS A 21 18.65 -1.38 2.29
CA CYS A 21 19.67 -1.59 1.30
C CYS A 21 20.54 -0.34 1.13
N LYS A 22 21.84 -0.46 1.44
CA LYS A 22 22.82 0.62 1.26
C LYS A 22 24.03 0.09 0.48
N PRO A 23 23.98 0.12 -0.86
CA PRO A 23 25.02 -0.46 -1.71
C PRO A 23 26.43 0.09 -1.43
N GLY A 24 26.54 1.39 -1.16
CA GLY A 24 27.81 2.05 -0.82
C GLY A 24 28.45 1.57 0.49
N LYS A 25 27.73 0.86 1.37
CA LYS A 25 28.25 0.35 2.65
C LYS A 25 28.35 -1.18 2.72
N CYS A 26 27.75 -1.92 1.79
CA CYS A 26 27.66 -3.39 1.86
C CYS A 26 28.68 -4.16 1.02
N ARG A 27 29.70 -3.49 0.43
CA ARG A 27 30.71 -4.08 -0.47
C ARG A 27 30.14 -4.96 -1.61
N LEU A 28 28.85 -4.80 -1.91
CA LEU A 28 28.09 -5.55 -2.92
C LEU A 28 28.12 -7.08 -2.73
N GLU A 29 28.08 -7.56 -1.49
CA GLU A 29 28.12 -9.01 -1.18
C GLU A 29 27.00 -9.82 -1.84
N CYS A 30 25.83 -9.22 -2.04
CA CYS A 30 24.72 -9.85 -2.77
C CYS A 30 25.12 -10.19 -4.22
N LYS A 31 25.75 -9.26 -4.94
CA LYS A 31 26.21 -9.44 -6.33
C LYS A 31 27.31 -10.49 -6.41
N LYS A 32 28.28 -10.45 -5.50
CA LYS A 32 29.41 -11.39 -5.46
C LYS A 32 29.00 -12.82 -5.14
N THR A 33 27.96 -13.01 -4.33
CA THR A 33 27.51 -14.34 -3.90
C THR A 33 26.52 -14.97 -4.88
N CYS A 34 25.81 -14.16 -5.68
CA CYS A 34 24.81 -14.67 -6.61
C CYS A 34 25.43 -15.64 -7.63
N PRO A 35 24.93 -16.89 -7.72
CA PRO A 35 25.48 -17.90 -8.61
C PRO A 35 25.31 -17.51 -10.08
N ILE A 36 24.18 -16.87 -10.43
CA ILE A 36 23.93 -16.38 -11.79
C ILE A 36 24.90 -15.26 -12.17
N ASN A 37 25.21 -14.35 -11.24
CA ASN A 37 26.23 -13.33 -11.49
C ASN A 37 27.64 -13.92 -11.60
N ARG A 38 27.96 -14.94 -10.81
CA ARG A 38 29.26 -15.64 -10.93
C ARG A 38 29.41 -16.38 -12.26
N ALA A 39 28.31 -16.91 -12.79
CA ALA A 39 28.25 -17.54 -14.11
C ALA A 39 28.26 -16.53 -15.28
N GLY A 40 28.37 -15.22 -15.01
CA GLY A 40 28.40 -14.17 -16.04
C GLY A 40 27.05 -13.52 -16.37
N GLY A 41 25.96 -13.93 -15.72
CA GLY A 41 24.63 -13.33 -15.91
C GLY A 41 24.41 -12.02 -15.14
N LEU A 42 23.46 -11.20 -15.59
CA LEU A 42 23.10 -9.93 -14.94
C LEU A 42 21.87 -10.09 -14.03
N CYS A 43 21.95 -10.97 -13.02
CA CYS A 43 20.82 -11.20 -12.11
C CYS A 43 20.69 -10.09 -11.07
N ILE A 44 21.78 -9.69 -10.43
CA ILE A 44 21.82 -8.56 -9.48
C ILE A 44 22.63 -7.43 -10.07
N GLU A 45 21.98 -6.29 -10.25
CA GLU A 45 22.55 -5.06 -10.78
C GLU A 45 22.55 -3.98 -9.71
N VAL A 46 23.64 -3.22 -9.69
CA VAL A 46 23.81 -2.08 -8.79
C VAL A 46 24.60 -1.04 -9.57
N LEU A 47 23.95 0.05 -9.97
CA LEU A 47 24.67 1.18 -10.55
C LEU A 47 25.25 2.04 -9.44
N PRO A 48 26.41 2.70 -9.63
CA PRO A 48 27.03 3.56 -8.61
C PRO A 48 26.13 4.70 -8.11
N LYS A 49 25.17 5.13 -8.93
CA LYS A 49 24.20 6.18 -8.59
C LYS A 49 22.96 5.66 -7.85
N ASP A 50 22.76 4.34 -7.82
CA ASP A 50 21.54 3.76 -7.28
C ASP A 50 21.56 3.71 -5.74
N LYS A 51 20.46 4.13 -5.13
CA LYS A 51 20.26 4.02 -3.68
C LYS A 51 20.03 2.57 -3.23
N ARG A 52 19.70 1.66 -4.14
CA ARG A 52 19.35 0.25 -3.85
C ARG A 52 19.86 -0.68 -4.95
N ALA A 53 20.10 -1.94 -4.60
CA ALA A 53 20.31 -2.99 -5.59
C ALA A 53 19.00 -3.33 -6.31
N VAL A 54 19.10 -3.81 -7.55
CA VAL A 54 17.99 -4.34 -8.34
C VAL A 54 18.28 -5.81 -8.64
N ILE A 55 17.27 -6.67 -8.46
CA ILE A 55 17.35 -8.09 -8.74
C ILE A 55 16.37 -8.42 -9.86
N SER A 56 16.87 -8.97 -10.96
CA SER A 56 16.06 -9.42 -12.09
C SER A 56 15.13 -10.55 -11.67
N GLU A 57 13.82 -10.37 -11.87
CA GLU A 57 12.80 -11.39 -11.57
C GLU A 57 12.88 -12.58 -12.53
N THR A 58 13.37 -12.36 -13.76
CA THR A 58 13.46 -13.42 -14.78
C THR A 58 14.70 -14.30 -14.62
N LEU A 59 15.82 -13.71 -14.19
CA LEU A 59 17.09 -14.44 -14.04
C LEU A 59 17.28 -15.03 -12.63
N CYS A 60 16.55 -14.54 -11.63
CA CYS A 60 16.70 -15.00 -10.25
C CYS A 60 16.07 -16.38 -10.05
N ILE A 61 16.92 -17.38 -9.78
CA ILE A 61 16.47 -18.74 -9.44
C ILE A 61 15.95 -18.89 -7.99
N GLY A 62 16.04 -17.84 -7.19
CA GLY A 62 15.54 -17.84 -5.81
C GLY A 62 16.39 -18.65 -4.81
N CYS A 63 17.70 -18.81 -5.03
CA CYS A 63 18.60 -19.60 -4.16
C CYS A 63 18.82 -19.04 -2.73
N ALA A 64 18.33 -17.83 -2.43
CA ALA A 64 18.42 -17.15 -1.14
C ALA A 64 19.84 -16.89 -0.57
N LEU A 65 20.89 -17.11 -1.36
CA LEU A 65 22.27 -16.81 -0.95
C LEU A 65 22.49 -15.31 -0.69
N CYS A 66 21.88 -14.45 -1.51
CA CYS A 66 21.92 -13.00 -1.34
C CYS A 66 21.23 -12.52 -0.07
N VAL A 67 20.20 -13.24 0.42
CA VAL A 67 19.51 -12.95 1.68
C VAL A 67 20.44 -13.21 2.85
N LYS A 68 21.05 -14.40 2.90
CA LYS A 68 21.94 -14.82 3.99
C LYS A 68 23.21 -13.96 4.12
N LYS A 69 23.72 -13.44 3.00
CA LYS A 69 24.95 -12.64 2.97
C LYS A 69 24.70 -11.13 3.05
N CYS A 70 23.45 -10.66 3.06
CA CYS A 70 23.18 -9.23 3.15
C CYS A 70 23.42 -8.73 4.59
N PRO A 71 24.41 -7.83 4.82
CA PRO A 71 24.70 -7.35 6.18
C PRO A 71 23.59 -6.46 6.77
N PHE A 72 22.67 -5.98 5.94
CA PHE A 72 21.55 -5.12 6.33
C PHE A 72 20.20 -5.86 6.35
N GLU A 73 20.19 -7.17 6.06
CA GLU A 73 18.97 -7.98 5.92
C GLU A 73 17.93 -7.31 5.00
N ALA A 74 18.43 -6.68 3.94
CA ALA A 74 17.61 -5.82 3.09
C ALA A 74 16.84 -6.59 2.01
N ILE A 75 17.25 -7.82 1.72
CA ILE A 75 16.70 -8.67 0.66
C ILE A 75 15.85 -9.75 1.30
N LYS A 76 14.63 -9.94 0.80
CA LYS A 76 13.75 -11.06 1.16
C LYS A 76 13.32 -11.79 -0.10
N ILE A 77 13.34 -13.12 -0.09
CA ILE A 77 12.76 -13.93 -1.16
C ILE A 77 11.44 -14.47 -0.66
N ILE A 78 10.39 -14.20 -1.43
CA ILE A 78 9.02 -14.61 -1.13
C ILE A 78 8.61 -15.60 -2.22
N ASN A 79 8.14 -16.77 -1.80
CA ASN A 79 7.52 -17.73 -2.71
C ASN A 79 6.07 -17.31 -2.91
N LEU A 80 5.69 -17.02 -4.16
CA LEU A 80 4.32 -16.71 -4.51
C LEU A 80 3.59 -17.96 -5.02
N PRO A 81 2.33 -18.15 -4.60
CA PRO A 81 1.40 -19.02 -5.32
C PRO A 81 1.28 -18.61 -6.81
N LYS A 82 1.25 -19.60 -7.70
CA LYS A 82 1.35 -19.45 -9.18
C LYS A 82 0.30 -18.56 -9.85
N ASN A 83 -0.78 -18.20 -9.15
CA ASN A 83 -1.91 -17.43 -9.70
C ASN A 83 -1.97 -15.96 -9.24
N LEU A 84 -0.95 -15.46 -8.54
CA LEU A 84 -0.99 -14.10 -8.00
C LEU A 84 -0.43 -13.04 -8.96
N GLU A 85 0.52 -13.39 -9.83
CA GLU A 85 1.12 -12.40 -10.74
C GLU A 85 0.09 -11.77 -11.67
N GLN A 86 -0.82 -12.58 -12.22
CA GLN A 86 -1.92 -12.12 -13.09
C GLN A 86 -2.91 -11.20 -12.37
N CYS A 87 -3.00 -11.31 -11.04
CA CYS A 87 -3.85 -10.49 -10.22
C CYS A 87 -3.11 -9.29 -9.61
N THR A 88 -2.02 -8.78 -10.18
CA THR A 88 -1.30 -7.65 -9.57
C THR A 88 -2.10 -6.34 -9.73
N THR A 89 -2.55 -5.74 -8.61
CA THR A 89 -3.24 -4.44 -8.59
C THR A 89 -2.27 -3.27 -8.60
N HIS A 90 -1.24 -3.30 -7.75
CA HIS A 90 -0.33 -2.17 -7.59
C HIS A 90 1.09 -2.60 -7.21
N ARG A 91 2.08 -1.85 -7.72
CA ARG A 91 3.50 -2.03 -7.40
C ARG A 91 4.20 -0.68 -7.39
N TYR A 92 5.02 -0.40 -6.37
CA TYR A 92 5.73 0.90 -6.29
C TYR A 92 6.99 0.97 -7.17
N GLY A 93 7.65 -0.16 -7.44
CA GLY A 93 8.88 -0.18 -8.22
C GLY A 93 9.50 -1.58 -8.37
N PRO A 94 10.68 -1.69 -9.00
CA PRO A 94 11.38 -2.96 -9.11
C PRO A 94 11.74 -3.48 -7.71
N ASN A 95 11.57 -4.79 -7.51
CA ASN A 95 11.77 -5.46 -6.22
C ASN A 95 11.05 -4.81 -5.03
N SER A 96 9.97 -4.06 -5.26
CA SER A 96 9.13 -3.51 -4.20
C SER A 96 8.00 -4.47 -3.83
N PHE A 97 7.28 -4.11 -2.76
CA PHE A 97 5.99 -4.70 -2.45
C PHE A 97 5.04 -4.70 -3.67
N LYS A 98 4.36 -5.84 -3.91
CA LYS A 98 3.30 -6.03 -4.90
C LYS A 98 1.99 -6.26 -4.14
N LEU A 99 0.96 -5.48 -4.44
CA LEU A 99 -0.40 -5.71 -3.99
C LEU A 99 -1.15 -6.47 -5.08
N HIS A 100 -1.73 -7.62 -4.75
CA HIS A 100 -2.45 -8.44 -5.72
C HIS A 100 -3.94 -8.12 -5.73
N ARG A 101 -4.71 -8.57 -4.72
CA ARG A 101 -6.16 -8.36 -4.71
C ARG A 101 -6.55 -7.10 -3.96
N LEU A 102 -7.72 -6.57 -4.28
CA LEU A 102 -8.39 -5.54 -3.48
C LEU A 102 -9.61 -6.14 -2.78
N PRO A 103 -9.83 -5.78 -1.51
CA PRO A 103 -11.09 -6.07 -0.86
C PRO A 103 -12.19 -5.17 -1.44
N MET A 104 -13.41 -5.70 -1.56
CA MET A 104 -14.55 -4.95 -2.07
C MET A 104 -15.50 -4.58 -0.92
N PRO A 105 -15.72 -3.28 -0.64
CA PRO A 105 -16.71 -2.85 0.33
C PRO A 105 -18.12 -3.02 -0.24
N ARG A 106 -19.04 -3.54 0.59
CA ARG A 106 -20.46 -3.66 0.26
C ARG A 106 -21.27 -2.60 1.02
N PRO A 107 -22.17 -1.86 0.36
CA PRO A 107 -23.03 -0.89 1.03
C PRO A 107 -23.82 -1.55 2.17
N GLY A 108 -23.96 -0.85 3.30
CA GLY A 108 -24.67 -1.35 4.48
C GLY A 108 -23.92 -2.41 5.31
N GLN A 109 -22.67 -2.72 4.96
CA GLN A 109 -21.85 -3.71 5.67
C GLN A 109 -20.49 -3.13 6.07
N ILE A 110 -19.99 -3.56 7.24
CA ILE A 110 -18.65 -3.22 7.70
C ILE A 110 -17.66 -4.26 7.18
N LEU A 111 -16.66 -3.82 6.42
CA LEU A 111 -15.59 -4.67 5.92
C LEU A 111 -14.39 -4.65 6.87
N GLY A 112 -14.17 -5.75 7.59
CA GLY A 112 -12.99 -5.95 8.43
C GLY A 112 -11.75 -6.34 7.63
N LEU A 113 -10.63 -5.64 7.84
CA LEU A 113 -9.34 -5.93 7.20
C LEU A 113 -8.27 -6.30 8.24
N VAL A 114 -8.00 -7.59 8.39
CA VAL A 114 -7.02 -8.13 9.37
C VAL A 114 -5.84 -8.76 8.65
N GLY A 115 -4.64 -8.55 9.18
CA GLY A 115 -3.41 -9.16 8.67
C GLY A 115 -2.17 -8.53 9.29
N THR A 116 -1.00 -9.09 9.03
CA THR A 116 0.27 -8.56 9.55
C THR A 116 0.62 -7.19 8.96
N ASN A 117 1.51 -6.45 9.63
CA ASN A 117 2.02 -5.18 9.11
C ASN A 117 2.83 -5.41 7.83
N GLY A 118 2.68 -4.52 6.85
CA GLY A 118 3.38 -4.63 5.57
C GLY A 118 2.72 -5.54 4.52
N ILE A 119 1.54 -6.13 4.81
CA ILE A 119 0.79 -6.94 3.85
C ILE A 119 -0.01 -6.11 2.81
N GLY A 120 0.03 -4.78 2.92
CA GLY A 120 -0.62 -3.88 1.96
C GLY A 120 -2.00 -3.34 2.35
N LYS A 121 -2.46 -3.53 3.60
CA LYS A 121 -3.77 -3.01 4.09
C LYS A 121 -3.95 -1.51 3.81
N SER A 122 -2.99 -0.69 4.25
CA SER A 122 -3.04 0.76 4.03
C SER A 122 -2.97 1.12 2.54
N THR A 123 -2.29 0.32 1.72
CA THR A 123 -2.24 0.55 0.26
C THR A 123 -3.58 0.22 -0.40
N ALA A 124 -4.24 -0.86 0.01
CA ALA A 124 -5.56 -1.22 -0.47
C ALA A 124 -6.59 -0.13 -0.14
N LEU A 125 -6.59 0.38 1.10
CA LEU A 125 -7.45 1.50 1.49
C LEU A 125 -7.19 2.76 0.67
N LYS A 126 -5.92 3.11 0.40
CA LYS A 126 -5.56 4.27 -0.44
C LYS A 126 -6.00 4.13 -1.88
N ILE A 127 -6.06 2.91 -2.40
CA ILE A 127 -6.56 2.64 -3.74
C ILE A 127 -8.09 2.77 -3.79
N LEU A 128 -8.79 2.21 -2.79
CA LEU A 128 -10.25 2.36 -2.68
C LEU A 128 -10.67 3.81 -2.50
N ALA A 129 -9.87 4.62 -1.78
CA ALA A 129 -10.11 6.05 -1.61
C ALA A 129 -9.67 6.91 -2.82
N ALA A 130 -9.28 6.31 -3.95
CA ALA A 130 -8.68 6.97 -5.11
C ALA A 130 -7.45 7.87 -4.84
N SER A 131 -6.93 7.91 -3.60
CA SER A 131 -5.71 8.66 -3.26
C SER A 131 -4.47 8.09 -3.95
N ILE A 132 -4.49 6.79 -4.29
CA ILE A 132 -3.48 6.14 -5.12
C ILE A 132 -4.18 5.39 -6.26
N LYS A 133 -3.80 5.70 -7.49
CA LYS A 133 -4.27 4.97 -8.67
C LYS A 133 -3.57 3.60 -8.78
N PRO A 134 -4.31 2.50 -9.00
CA PRO A 134 -3.69 1.20 -9.24
C PRO A 134 -2.93 1.22 -10.57
N ASN A 135 -1.78 0.57 -10.64
CA ASN A 135 -0.94 0.58 -11.84
C ASN A 135 -0.81 -0.80 -12.49
N LEU A 136 -1.52 -1.81 -11.98
CA LEU A 136 -1.55 -3.17 -12.51
C LEU A 136 -0.16 -3.81 -12.65
N GLY A 137 0.78 -3.40 -11.80
CA GLY A 137 2.19 -3.81 -11.87
C GLY A 137 3.07 -2.99 -12.84
N GLN A 138 2.48 -2.12 -13.65
CA GLN A 138 3.15 -1.23 -14.60
C GLN A 138 3.56 0.09 -13.92
N TYR A 139 4.62 0.05 -13.11
CA TYR A 139 5.07 1.22 -12.35
C TYR A 139 5.85 2.25 -13.17
N LYS A 140 6.40 1.88 -14.34
CA LYS A 140 7.12 2.83 -15.23
C LYS A 140 6.14 3.69 -16.02
N ASN A 141 5.14 3.05 -16.63
CA ASN A 141 4.10 3.68 -17.44
C ASN A 141 2.75 3.22 -16.88
N PRO A 142 2.21 3.91 -15.86
CA PRO A 142 0.95 3.50 -15.24
C PRO A 142 -0.23 3.69 -16.21
N PRO A 143 -1.14 2.71 -16.32
CA PRO A 143 -2.29 2.71 -17.23
C PRO A 143 -3.28 3.84 -16.93
N SER A 144 -4.13 4.20 -17.90
CA SER A 144 -5.26 5.13 -17.70
C SER A 144 -6.37 4.53 -16.82
N TRP A 145 -7.28 5.35 -16.29
CA TRP A 145 -8.46 4.83 -15.54
C TRP A 145 -9.36 3.95 -16.42
N ALA A 146 -9.46 4.25 -17.72
CA ALA A 146 -10.21 3.44 -18.68
C ALA A 146 -9.64 2.01 -18.80
N GLU A 147 -8.32 1.87 -18.86
CA GLU A 147 -7.64 0.57 -18.88
C GLU A 147 -7.83 -0.20 -17.57
N ILE A 148 -7.77 0.49 -16.42
CA ILE A 148 -8.01 -0.12 -15.11
C ILE A 148 -9.45 -0.66 -15.01
N ILE A 149 -10.44 0.13 -15.43
CA ILE A 149 -11.85 -0.30 -15.46
C ILE A 149 -12.03 -1.50 -16.41
N LYS A 150 -11.32 -1.50 -17.54
CA LYS A 150 -11.32 -2.62 -18.49
C LYS A 150 -10.69 -3.88 -17.87
N TYR A 151 -9.62 -3.74 -17.09
CA TYR A 151 -8.99 -4.86 -16.37
C TYR A 151 -9.94 -5.50 -15.36
N TYR A 152 -10.69 -4.69 -14.61
CA TYR A 152 -11.69 -5.18 -13.65
C TYR A 152 -13.04 -5.53 -14.28
N ARG A 153 -13.15 -5.63 -15.61
CA ARG A 153 -14.43 -5.87 -16.30
C ARG A 153 -15.10 -7.16 -15.81
N GLY A 154 -16.38 -7.07 -15.44
CA GLY A 154 -17.14 -8.21 -14.93
C GLY A 154 -16.92 -8.49 -13.43
N SER A 155 -16.22 -7.61 -12.71
CA SER A 155 -16.11 -7.63 -11.25
C SER A 155 -16.84 -6.45 -10.61
N ASP A 156 -17.21 -6.59 -9.34
CA ASP A 156 -17.86 -5.51 -8.58
C ASP A 156 -16.99 -4.25 -8.45
N LEU A 157 -15.66 -4.40 -8.49
CA LEU A 157 -14.71 -3.30 -8.45
C LEU A 157 -14.85 -2.37 -9.66
N GLN A 158 -15.30 -2.88 -10.82
CA GLN A 158 -15.57 -2.06 -11.99
C GLN A 158 -16.62 -0.99 -11.68
N ASN A 159 -17.73 -1.41 -11.06
CA ASN A 159 -18.84 -0.53 -10.72
C ASN A 159 -18.44 0.42 -9.59
N TYR A 160 -17.64 -0.05 -8.63
CA TYR A 160 -17.09 0.78 -7.57
C TYR A 160 -16.25 1.94 -8.13
N PHE A 161 -15.26 1.65 -8.97
CA PHE A 161 -14.39 2.69 -9.54
C PHE A 161 -15.13 3.62 -10.48
N LYS A 162 -16.13 3.16 -11.24
CA LYS A 162 -16.99 4.05 -12.04
C LYS A 162 -17.74 5.04 -11.16
N LYS A 163 -18.45 4.55 -10.15
CA LYS A 163 -19.18 5.41 -9.19
C LYS A 163 -18.26 6.41 -8.48
N LEU A 164 -17.04 5.99 -8.15
CA LEU A 164 -16.04 6.85 -7.52
C LEU A 164 -15.53 7.95 -8.47
N LEU A 165 -15.37 7.66 -9.76
CA LEU A 165 -14.92 8.62 -10.78
C LEU A 165 -16.04 9.54 -11.27
N ASP A 166 -17.29 9.06 -11.22
CA ASP A 166 -18.49 9.84 -11.53
C ASP A 166 -18.96 10.69 -10.33
N ASP A 167 -18.11 10.84 -9.30
CA ASP A 167 -18.34 11.57 -8.04
C ASP A 167 -19.66 11.23 -7.32
N GLN A 168 -20.18 10.01 -7.53
CA GLN A 168 -21.43 9.54 -6.90
C GLN A 168 -21.28 9.34 -5.38
N PHE A 169 -20.04 9.11 -4.92
CA PHE A 169 -19.69 9.09 -3.51
C PHE A 169 -18.23 9.51 -3.34
N LYS A 170 -17.92 10.12 -2.19
CA LYS A 170 -16.55 10.42 -1.78
C LYS A 170 -16.09 9.42 -0.75
N ALA A 171 -14.89 8.89 -0.92
CA ALA A 171 -14.28 7.97 0.02
C ALA A 171 -13.30 8.73 0.93
N GLU A 172 -13.75 9.05 2.14
CA GLU A 172 -12.91 9.68 3.15
C GLU A 172 -12.10 8.65 3.93
N MET A 173 -10.85 8.97 4.22
CA MET A 173 -9.96 8.11 4.98
C MET A 173 -9.40 8.82 6.20
N LYS A 174 -9.58 8.17 7.34
CA LYS A 174 -8.87 8.54 8.56
C LYS A 174 -7.36 8.38 8.35
N ILE A 175 -6.62 9.47 8.54
CA ILE A 175 -5.16 9.44 8.60
C ILE A 175 -4.66 8.43 9.66
N GLN A 176 -3.61 7.70 9.29
CA GLN A 176 -3.05 6.64 10.15
C GLN A 176 -2.22 7.21 11.31
N TYR A 177 -1.54 8.34 11.11
CA TYR A 177 -0.69 8.98 12.11
C TYR A 177 -1.39 10.23 12.64
N VAL A 178 -1.99 10.14 13.81
CA VAL A 178 -2.71 11.26 14.43
C VAL A 178 -1.76 12.36 14.92
N ASP A 179 -0.52 12.01 15.28
CA ASP A 179 0.48 12.95 15.83
C ASP A 179 0.90 14.06 14.86
N SER A 180 0.68 13.87 13.54
CA SER A 180 0.94 14.92 12.55
C SER A 180 -0.14 16.00 12.52
N VAL A 181 -1.34 15.73 13.00
CA VAL A 181 -2.50 16.64 12.89
C VAL A 181 -2.27 18.00 13.56
N PRO A 182 -1.75 18.08 14.79
CA PRO A 182 -1.58 19.37 15.46
C PRO A 182 -0.57 20.29 14.75
N ARG A 183 0.29 19.72 13.90
CA ARG A 183 1.28 20.48 13.11
C ARG A 183 0.70 21.04 11.82
N THR A 184 -0.31 20.39 11.25
CA THR A 184 -0.91 20.76 9.97
C THR A 184 -2.13 21.66 10.14
N VAL A 185 -2.85 21.53 11.26
CA VAL A 185 -4.08 22.28 11.52
C VAL A 185 -3.75 23.65 12.12
N ASN A 186 -4.39 24.70 11.58
CA ASN A 186 -4.24 26.09 12.04
C ASN A 186 -4.53 26.21 13.55
N SER A 187 -3.62 26.86 14.28
CA SER A 187 -3.65 27.00 15.75
C SER A 187 -4.76 27.91 16.30
N ILE A 188 -5.53 28.57 15.42
CA ILE A 188 -6.45 29.64 15.78
C ILE A 188 -7.87 29.12 16.03
N LYS A 189 -8.32 28.08 15.32
CA LYS A 189 -9.71 27.59 15.40
C LYS A 189 -9.91 26.59 16.54
N SER A 190 -11.09 26.64 17.15
CA SER A 190 -11.52 25.63 18.13
C SER A 190 -11.89 24.32 17.45
N VAL A 191 -11.86 23.21 18.20
CA VAL A 191 -12.26 21.88 17.68
C VAL A 191 -13.70 21.92 17.14
N GLY A 192 -14.62 22.56 17.86
CA GLY A 192 -16.02 22.66 17.44
C GLY A 192 -16.20 23.45 16.15
N GLU A 193 -15.47 24.54 15.94
CA GLU A 193 -15.50 25.29 14.68
C GLU A 193 -14.99 24.47 13.50
N ILE A 194 -13.94 23.68 13.71
CA ILE A 194 -13.37 22.82 12.66
C ILE A 194 -14.37 21.73 12.28
N LEU A 195 -14.96 21.06 13.27
CA LEU A 195 -15.94 20.01 13.01
C LEU A 195 -17.19 20.55 12.31
N ARG A 196 -17.71 21.71 12.72
CA ARG A 196 -18.85 22.35 12.05
C ARG A 196 -18.53 22.80 10.62
N ALA A 197 -17.30 23.23 10.36
CA ALA A 197 -16.87 23.63 9.02
C ALA A 197 -16.69 22.42 8.08
N LEU A 198 -16.48 21.22 8.62
CA LEU A 198 -16.33 19.97 7.87
C LEU A 198 -17.63 19.15 7.79
N ASP A 199 -18.67 19.55 8.52
CA ASP A 199 -19.94 18.83 8.53
C ASP A 199 -20.72 19.06 7.23
N GLU A 200 -20.66 18.09 6.32
CA GLU A 200 -21.44 18.06 5.09
C GLU A 200 -22.79 17.32 5.27
N ARG A 201 -23.00 16.62 6.39
CA ARG A 201 -24.13 15.69 6.60
C ARG A 201 -25.12 16.14 7.67
N ASN A 202 -24.90 17.30 8.30
CA ASN A 202 -25.65 17.79 9.46
C ASN A 202 -25.70 16.75 10.60
N ALA A 203 -24.61 16.00 10.77
CA ALA A 203 -24.50 14.93 11.77
C ALA A 203 -23.69 15.34 13.01
N PHE A 204 -23.32 16.63 13.12
CA PHE A 204 -22.49 17.14 14.20
C PHE A 204 -22.98 16.75 15.60
N ASP A 205 -24.27 16.95 15.91
CA ASP A 205 -24.80 16.71 17.26
C ASP A 205 -24.79 15.21 17.62
N GLU A 206 -25.15 14.34 16.67
CA GLU A 206 -25.13 12.89 16.83
C GLU A 206 -23.70 12.37 17.04
N VAL A 207 -22.74 12.83 16.23
CA VAL A 207 -21.32 12.45 16.35
C VAL A 207 -20.74 12.93 17.69
N VAL A 208 -21.09 14.13 18.13
CA VAL A 208 -20.62 14.69 19.41
C VAL A 208 -21.13 13.88 20.60
N GLU A 209 -22.37 13.39 20.52
CA GLU A 209 -22.98 12.55 21.55
C GLU A 209 -22.38 11.13 21.56
N ILE A 210 -22.27 10.47 20.41
CA ILE A 210 -21.72 9.11 20.30
C ILE A 210 -20.25 9.05 20.76
N LEU A 211 -19.45 10.06 20.42
CA LEU A 211 -18.02 10.11 20.77
C LEU A 211 -17.74 10.76 22.13
N ASP A 212 -18.75 11.27 22.83
CA ASP A 212 -18.66 12.02 24.10
C ASP A 212 -17.61 13.15 24.09
N ILE A 213 -17.55 13.91 22.99
CA ILE A 213 -16.53 14.95 22.78
C ILE A 213 -16.97 16.36 23.23
N LYS A 214 -18.08 16.50 23.95
CA LYS A 214 -18.61 17.80 24.42
C LYS A 214 -17.57 18.64 25.17
N ARG A 215 -16.68 17.98 25.93
CA ARG A 215 -15.63 18.63 26.75
C ARG A 215 -14.46 19.18 25.93
N ILE A 216 -14.25 18.71 24.70
CA ILE A 216 -13.10 19.11 23.87
C ILE A 216 -13.45 20.15 22.82
N LEU A 217 -14.73 20.42 22.57
CA LEU A 217 -15.18 21.36 21.52
C LEU A 217 -14.55 22.75 21.63
N ASN A 218 -14.41 23.25 22.85
CA ASN A 218 -13.84 24.58 23.12
C ASN A 218 -12.30 24.57 23.20
N LYS A 219 -11.67 23.40 23.20
CA LYS A 219 -10.20 23.28 23.25
C LYS A 219 -9.60 23.51 21.85
N ARG A 220 -8.30 23.81 21.84
CA ARG A 220 -7.48 23.87 20.61
C ARG A 220 -6.87 22.50 20.33
N VAL A 221 -6.69 22.18 19.05
CA VAL A 221 -6.16 20.88 18.57
C VAL A 221 -4.77 20.56 19.16
N GLN A 222 -3.94 21.59 19.41
CA GLN A 222 -2.58 21.43 19.95
C GLN A 222 -2.52 21.01 21.42
N VAL A 223 -3.61 21.21 22.17
CA VAL A 223 -3.70 20.94 23.61
C VAL A 223 -4.34 19.58 23.88
N LEU A 224 -4.86 18.91 22.84
CA LEU A 224 -5.51 17.61 22.97
C LEU A 224 -4.50 16.53 23.34
N SER A 225 -4.92 15.65 24.24
CA SER A 225 -4.22 14.39 24.51
C SER A 225 -4.33 13.45 23.30
N GLY A 226 -3.47 12.42 23.21
CA GLY A 226 -3.49 11.48 22.09
C GLY A 226 -4.84 10.76 21.90
N GLY A 227 -5.55 10.46 22.99
CA GLY A 227 -6.90 9.87 22.94
C GLY A 227 -7.95 10.84 22.42
N GLU A 228 -7.96 12.08 22.92
CA GLU A 228 -8.85 13.14 22.43
C GLU A 228 -8.57 13.48 20.96
N LEU A 229 -7.30 13.47 20.54
CA LEU A 229 -6.89 13.67 19.16
C LEU A 229 -7.40 12.53 18.26
N GLN A 230 -7.36 11.30 18.74
CA GLN A 230 -7.89 10.16 18.00
C GLN A 230 -9.40 10.25 17.80
N LEU A 231 -10.14 10.68 18.83
CA LEU A 231 -11.59 10.92 18.74
C LEU A 231 -11.90 12.08 17.80
N PHE A 232 -11.17 13.19 17.91
CA PHE A 232 -11.28 14.32 16.99
C PHE A 232 -11.10 13.89 15.53
N VAL A 233 -10.06 13.12 15.23
CA VAL A 233 -9.79 12.65 13.86
C VAL A 233 -10.85 11.64 13.37
N ILE A 234 -11.51 10.91 14.26
CA ILE A 234 -12.68 10.09 13.90
C ILE A 234 -13.87 11.01 13.58
N ALA A 235 -14.13 12.00 14.44
CA ALA A 235 -15.21 12.95 14.26
C ALA A 235 -15.08 13.78 12.98
N THR A 236 -13.86 14.07 12.49
CA THR A 236 -13.65 14.77 11.22
C THR A 236 -14.04 13.97 9.98
N VAL A 237 -14.14 12.64 10.10
CA VAL A 237 -14.49 11.73 8.99
C VAL A 237 -15.93 11.21 9.12
N ALA A 238 -16.46 11.19 10.35
CA ALA A 238 -17.80 10.73 10.69
C ALA A 238 -18.88 11.59 10.04
#